data_AF-W9XKI5-F1
#
_entry.id   AF-W9XKI5-F1
#
_cell.length_a   1.000
_cell.length_b   1.000
_cell.length_c   1.000
_cell.angle_alpha   90.00
_cell.angle_beta   90.00
_cell.angle_gamma   90.00
#
_symmetry.space_group_name_H-M   'P 1'
#
loop_
_entity.id
_entity.type
_entity.pdbx_description
1 polymer ?
#
loop_
_entity_poly.entity_id
_entity_poly.type
_entity_poly.pdbx_seq_one_letter_code
_entity_poly.pdbx_strand_id
1 'polypeptide(L)'
;MDDGLAQIEALTAMRACLLTFLPWNSRYDPFFLSLSDLHQSNILVDDDWHIKYILDLEWACSRPIEMIRPPLWLVNHAFDDLVDENLANLKVACDEFLSVLEQEEKASFHKNVVSLAETMRNNWSTGRLWYFRALDSLTGLYGVFLNHIEPMFKAKSIKTVACYWHLDAESILQQKAEDRRRYDLQLQQAFMGERV
;
A
#
# COMPACT_ATOMS: atom_id res chain seq x y z
N MET A 1 -14.11 -21.21 3.68
CA MET A 1 -14.81 -20.79 2.44
C MET A 1 -15.11 -19.29 2.53
N ASP A 2 -15.62 -18.84 3.68
CA ASP A 2 -15.94 -17.43 3.97
C ASP A 2 -14.76 -16.46 3.82
N ASP A 3 -13.57 -16.79 4.31
CA ASP A 3 -12.37 -15.93 4.18
C ASP A 3 -11.97 -15.69 2.72
N GLY A 4 -11.89 -16.76 1.91
CA GLY A 4 -11.57 -16.65 0.49
C GLY A 4 -12.61 -15.86 -0.31
N LEU A 5 -13.90 -16.01 0.05
CA LEU A 5 -14.97 -15.20 -0.55
C LEU A 5 -14.79 -13.72 -0.22
N ALA A 6 -14.49 -13.39 1.03
CA ALA A 6 -14.29 -12.00 1.46
C ALA A 6 -13.06 -11.35 0.79
N GLN A 7 -11.98 -12.10 0.59
CA GLN A 7 -10.81 -11.60 -0.14
C GLN A 7 -11.12 -11.35 -1.62
N ILE A 8 -11.85 -12.25 -2.29
CA ILE A 8 -12.29 -12.05 -3.68
C ILE A 8 -13.26 -10.86 -3.79
N GLU A 9 -14.13 -10.69 -2.80
CA GLU A 9 -15.03 -9.55 -2.69
C GLU A 9 -14.25 -8.22 -2.66
N ALA A 10 -13.24 -8.13 -1.77
CA ALA A 10 -12.36 -6.97 -1.69
C ALA A 10 -11.61 -6.73 -3.01
N LEU A 11 -11.05 -7.77 -3.63
CA LEU A 11 -10.38 -7.65 -4.94
C LEU A 11 -11.32 -7.15 -6.03
N THR A 12 -12.57 -7.61 -6.03
CA THR A 12 -13.57 -7.19 -7.02
C THR A 12 -13.98 -5.74 -6.81
N ALA A 13 -14.22 -5.36 -5.56
CA ALA A 13 -14.52 -3.98 -5.18
C ALA A 13 -13.35 -3.04 -5.54
N MET A 14 -12.12 -3.42 -5.22
CA MET A 14 -10.90 -2.67 -5.57
C MET A 14 -10.78 -2.45 -7.09
N ARG A 15 -11.11 -3.45 -7.91
CA ARG A 15 -11.18 -3.29 -9.38
C ARG A 15 -12.28 -2.31 -9.79
N ALA A 16 -13.47 -2.44 -9.21
CA ALA A 16 -14.62 -1.61 -9.54
C ALA A 16 -14.43 -0.12 -9.16
N CYS A 17 -13.74 0.16 -8.05
CA CYS A 17 -13.52 1.52 -7.57
C CYS A 17 -12.22 2.17 -8.08
N LEU A 18 -11.47 1.53 -8.97
CA LEU A 18 -10.22 2.06 -9.53
C LEU A 18 -10.34 3.52 -10.00
N LEU A 19 -11.39 3.84 -10.76
CA LEU A 19 -11.58 5.17 -11.33
C LEU A 19 -11.96 6.24 -10.30
N THR A 20 -12.33 5.84 -9.08
CA THR A 20 -12.50 6.78 -7.96
C THR A 20 -11.15 7.29 -7.46
N PHE A 21 -10.12 6.44 -7.47
CA PHE A 21 -8.78 6.76 -6.98
C PHE A 21 -7.83 7.22 -8.10
N LEU A 22 -8.07 6.79 -9.35
CA LEU A 22 -7.35 7.19 -10.56
C LEU A 22 -8.32 7.82 -11.58
N PRO A 23 -8.66 9.12 -11.40
CA PRO A 23 -9.60 9.77 -12.31
C PRO A 23 -8.98 9.95 -13.70
N TRP A 24 -9.81 9.97 -14.74
CA TRP A 24 -9.34 9.94 -16.14
C TRP A 24 -8.44 11.11 -16.53
N ASN A 25 -8.59 12.25 -15.89
CA ASN A 25 -7.76 13.44 -16.11
C ASN A 25 -6.30 13.24 -15.67
N SER A 26 -6.02 12.23 -14.85
CA SER A 26 -4.70 11.98 -14.28
C SER A 26 -3.79 11.12 -15.17
N ARG A 27 -4.30 10.65 -16.32
CA ARG A 27 -3.56 9.81 -17.28
C ARG A 27 -2.31 10.45 -17.89
N TYR A 28 -2.25 11.78 -17.86
CA TYR A 28 -1.14 12.56 -18.41
C TYR A 28 -0.25 13.13 -17.30
N ASP A 29 -0.52 12.78 -16.04
CA ASP A 29 0.28 13.22 -14.93
C ASP A 29 1.66 12.54 -14.96
N PRO A 30 2.70 13.23 -14.45
CA PRO A 30 4.06 12.74 -14.52
C PRO A 30 4.28 11.47 -13.70
N PHE A 31 5.28 10.70 -14.10
CA PHE A 31 5.81 9.60 -13.30
C PHE A 31 7.04 10.05 -12.52
N PHE A 32 7.21 9.49 -11.33
CA PHE A 32 8.33 9.75 -10.44
C PHE A 32 9.10 8.47 -10.14
N LEU A 33 10.42 8.60 -10.11
CA LEU A 33 11.28 7.56 -9.57
C LEU A 33 10.98 7.41 -8.06
N SER A 34 10.64 6.19 -7.67
CA SER A 34 10.31 5.82 -6.29
C SER A 34 11.15 4.62 -5.88
N LEU A 35 11.75 4.69 -4.70
CA LEU A 35 12.43 3.57 -4.06
C LEU A 35 11.40 2.86 -3.17
N SER A 36 10.82 1.76 -3.66
CA SER A 36 9.69 1.10 -2.98
C SER A 36 10.08 0.41 -1.68
N ASP A 37 11.37 0.08 -1.53
CA ASP A 37 11.93 -0.52 -0.31
C ASP A 37 12.91 0.43 0.41
N LEU A 38 12.67 1.74 0.32
CA LEU A 38 13.44 2.69 1.13
C LEU A 38 12.95 2.59 2.58
N HIS A 39 13.85 2.21 3.49
CA HIS A 39 13.65 2.23 4.94
C HIS A 39 14.92 2.66 5.68
N GLN A 40 14.81 2.90 6.99
CA GLN A 40 15.90 3.44 7.82
C GLN A 40 17.24 2.70 7.69
N SER A 41 17.22 1.38 7.54
CA SER A 41 18.45 0.57 7.40
C SER A 41 19.13 0.71 6.04
N ASN A 42 18.45 1.28 5.04
CA ASN A 42 18.99 1.55 3.70
C ASN A 42 19.57 2.97 3.60
N ILE A 43 19.51 3.77 4.67
CA ILE A 43 19.97 5.16 4.69
C ILE A 43 21.18 5.26 5.63
N LEU A 44 22.34 5.64 5.09
CA LEU A 44 23.53 5.95 5.88
C LEU A 44 23.70 7.45 6.02
N VAL A 45 23.98 7.89 7.25
CA VAL A 45 24.20 9.30 7.61
C VAL A 45 25.58 9.51 8.21
N ASP A 46 26.08 10.75 8.19
CA ASP A 46 27.27 11.15 8.97
C ASP A 46 26.92 11.59 10.41
N ASP A 47 27.93 12.02 11.15
CA ASP A 47 27.81 12.47 12.55
C ASP A 47 26.87 13.69 12.71
N ASP A 48 26.63 14.44 11.62
CA ASP A 48 25.74 15.61 11.58
C ASP A 48 24.36 15.26 10.99
N TRP A 49 24.03 13.96 10.84
CA TRP A 49 22.78 13.45 10.25
C TRP A 49 22.57 13.76 8.76
N HIS A 50 23.60 14.17 8.03
CA HIS A 50 23.47 14.32 6.58
C HIS A 50 23.46 12.95 5.91
N ILE A 51 22.49 12.71 5.03
CA ILE A 51 22.43 11.50 4.20
C ILE A 51 23.68 11.44 3.31
N LYS A 52 24.50 10.40 3.50
CA LYS A 52 25.70 10.12 2.69
C LYS A 52 25.45 9.09 1.61
N TYR A 53 24.72 8.04 1.94
CA TYR A 53 24.49 6.92 1.04
C TYR A 53 23.07 6.40 1.19
N ILE A 54 22.48 6.01 0.05
CA ILE A 54 21.27 5.20 -0.01
C ILE A 54 21.71 3.85 -0.60
N LEU A 55 21.54 2.81 0.19
CA LEU A 55 21.85 1.43 -0.17
C LEU A 55 20.64 0.78 -0.84
N ASP A 56 20.86 -0.41 -1.39
CA ASP A 56 19.81 -1.33 -1.83
C ASP A 56 18.79 -0.70 -2.82
N LEU A 57 19.32 -0.20 -3.93
CA LEU A 57 18.54 0.48 -4.98
C LEU A 57 17.85 -0.48 -5.96
N GLU A 58 17.86 -1.79 -5.68
CA GLU A 58 17.30 -2.80 -6.59
C GLU A 58 15.77 -2.67 -6.73
N TRP A 59 15.11 -2.06 -5.73
CA TRP A 59 13.67 -1.81 -5.68
C TRP A 59 13.32 -0.37 -6.12
N ALA A 60 13.92 0.07 -7.23
CA ALA A 60 13.59 1.35 -7.86
C ALA A 60 12.55 1.18 -8.97
N CYS A 61 11.49 1.99 -8.95
CA CYS A 61 10.43 1.95 -9.96
C CYS A 61 9.91 3.34 -10.34
N SER A 62 9.42 3.48 -11.56
CA SER A 62 8.74 4.69 -12.02
C SER A 62 7.25 4.56 -11.74
N ARG A 63 6.71 5.44 -10.89
CA ARG A 63 5.30 5.38 -10.42
C ARG A 63 4.53 6.63 -10.82
N PRO A 64 3.23 6.53 -11.16
CA PRO A 64 2.35 7.68 -11.30
C PRO A 64 2.38 8.56 -10.04
N ILE A 65 2.21 9.87 -10.23
CA ILE A 65 2.24 10.84 -9.13
C ILE A 65 1.23 10.55 -8.01
N GLU A 66 0.12 9.92 -8.33
CA GLU A 66 -0.96 9.55 -7.41
C GLU A 66 -0.52 8.45 -6.43
N MET A 67 0.56 7.73 -6.74
CA MET A 67 1.13 6.72 -5.87
C MET A 67 2.18 7.28 -4.89
N ILE A 68 2.59 8.54 -5.04
CA ILE A 68 3.56 9.12 -4.11
C ILE A 68 2.91 9.30 -2.73
N ARG A 69 3.71 9.04 -1.69
CA ARG A 69 3.26 9.00 -0.31
C ARG A 69 4.40 9.30 0.65
N PRO A 70 4.11 9.78 1.86
CA PRO A 70 5.10 9.88 2.92
C PRO A 70 5.73 8.50 3.20
N PRO A 71 7.01 8.44 3.58
CA PRO A 71 7.64 7.18 3.97
C PRO A 71 6.91 6.58 5.16
N LEU A 72 6.53 5.31 5.06
CA LEU A 72 5.69 4.69 6.10
C LEU A 72 6.46 4.23 7.33
N TRP A 73 7.77 4.01 7.18
CA TRP A 73 8.68 3.77 8.30
C TRP A 73 8.85 4.99 9.21
N LEU A 74 8.21 6.14 8.90
CA LEU A 74 8.03 7.23 9.86
C LEU A 74 7.32 6.76 11.13
N VAL A 75 6.50 5.71 11.02
CA VAL A 75 5.96 4.98 12.17
C VAL A 75 6.30 3.51 12.05
N ASN A 76 6.89 2.93 13.08
CA ASN A 76 7.38 1.55 13.07
C ASN A 76 6.23 0.53 13.30
N HIS A 77 5.20 0.57 12.45
CA HIS A 77 4.01 -0.27 12.55
C HIS A 77 3.71 -1.03 11.26
N ALA A 78 3.19 -2.26 11.40
CA ALA A 78 2.70 -3.06 10.30
C ALA A 78 1.50 -2.39 9.60
N PHE A 79 1.28 -2.75 8.34
CA PHE A 79 0.39 -2.03 7.43
C PHE A 79 -1.09 -2.25 7.78
N ASP A 80 -1.43 -3.46 8.18
CA ASP A 80 -2.74 -3.94 8.61
C ASP A 80 -3.11 -3.49 10.02
N ASP A 81 -2.11 -3.10 10.84
CA ASP A 81 -2.29 -2.58 12.20
C ASP A 81 -2.49 -1.05 12.27
N LEU A 82 -2.56 -0.35 11.13
CA LEU A 82 -2.75 1.10 11.08
C LEU A 82 -4.20 1.54 11.29
N VAL A 83 -4.76 1.13 12.42
CA VAL A 83 -6.08 1.55 12.89
C VAL A 83 -5.94 2.38 14.18
N ASP A 84 -6.99 3.11 14.52
CA ASP A 84 -7.13 3.84 15.79
C ASP A 84 -5.89 4.68 16.16
N GLU A 85 -5.22 4.34 17.27
CA GLU A 85 -4.05 5.07 17.79
C GLU A 85 -2.86 5.04 16.81
N ASN A 86 -2.61 3.91 16.15
CA ASN A 86 -1.51 3.79 15.19
C ASN A 86 -1.77 4.66 13.96
N LEU A 87 -3.03 4.78 13.53
CA LEU A 87 -3.43 5.69 12.46
C LEU A 87 -3.26 7.15 12.87
N ALA A 88 -3.60 7.50 14.11
CA ALA A 88 -3.40 8.85 14.65
C ALA A 88 -1.91 9.21 14.69
N ASN A 89 -1.07 8.30 15.18
CA ASN A 89 0.39 8.48 15.22
C ASN A 89 0.97 8.64 13.81
N LEU A 90 0.56 7.79 12.86
CA LEU A 90 0.96 7.92 11.45
C LEU A 90 0.59 9.29 10.90
N LYS A 91 -0.62 9.77 11.19
CA LYS A 91 -1.08 11.06 10.69
C LYS A 91 -0.22 12.21 11.22
N VAL A 92 0.10 12.21 12.51
CA VAL A 92 0.98 13.22 13.11
C VAL A 92 2.36 13.20 12.45
N ALA A 93 2.97 12.03 12.29
CA ALA A 93 4.27 11.90 11.65
C ALA A 93 4.24 12.33 10.16
N CYS A 94 3.17 12.00 9.44
CA CYS A 94 2.97 12.45 8.06
C CYS A 94 2.82 13.97 8.00
N ASP A 95 2.05 14.58 8.90
CA ASP A 95 1.83 16.03 8.91
C ASP A 95 3.13 16.79 9.22
N GLU A 96 3.97 16.28 10.13
CA GLU A 96 5.31 16.81 10.38
C GLU A 96 6.20 16.71 9.14
N PHE A 97 6.31 15.50 8.56
CA PHE A 97 7.10 15.26 7.35
C PHE A 97 6.67 16.17 6.20
N LEU A 98 5.37 16.30 5.95
CA LEU A 98 4.83 17.11 4.87
C LEU A 98 5.03 18.61 5.11
N SER A 99 5.06 19.04 6.37
CA SER A 99 5.36 20.43 6.73
C SER A 99 6.82 20.78 6.46
N VAL A 100 7.75 19.87 6.78
CA VAL A 100 9.18 20.04 6.46
C VAL A 100 9.38 19.99 4.95
N LEU A 101 8.81 19.00 4.26
CA LEU A 101 8.92 18.87 2.80
C LEU A 101 8.43 20.12 2.07
N GLU A 102 7.32 20.71 2.51
CA GLU A 102 6.81 21.95 1.93
C GLU A 102 7.74 23.15 2.15
N GLN A 103 8.43 23.23 3.30
CA GLN A 103 9.42 24.28 3.55
C GLN A 103 10.64 24.12 2.65
N GLU A 104 11.15 22.90 2.50
CA GLU A 104 12.25 22.57 1.60
C GLU A 104 11.91 22.84 0.13
N GLU A 105 10.70 22.48 -0.31
CA GLU A 105 10.20 22.80 -1.65
C GLU A 105 10.18 24.31 -1.93
N LYS A 106 9.80 25.12 -0.93
CA LYS A 106 9.78 26.59 -1.04
C LYS A 106 11.17 27.20 -1.02
N ALA A 107 12.09 26.63 -0.26
CA ALA A 107 13.48 27.08 -0.14
C ALA A 107 14.34 26.65 -1.35
N SER A 108 13.93 25.61 -2.07
CA SER A 108 14.66 25.09 -3.23
C SER A 108 14.78 26.13 -4.36
N PHE A 109 16.00 26.27 -4.89
CA PHE A 109 16.28 27.07 -6.08
C PHE A 109 15.65 26.47 -7.35
N HIS A 110 15.38 25.17 -7.35
CA HIS A 110 14.71 24.46 -8.44
C HIS A 110 13.25 24.25 -8.06
N LYS A 111 12.39 25.16 -8.52
CA LYS A 111 10.95 24.99 -8.35
C LYS A 111 10.49 23.79 -9.16
N ASN A 112 10.10 22.73 -8.47
CA ASN A 112 9.42 21.61 -9.10
C ASN A 112 8.13 22.13 -9.75
N VAL A 113 7.79 21.60 -10.92
CA VAL A 113 6.52 21.92 -11.59
C VAL A 113 5.32 21.45 -10.75
N VAL A 114 5.54 20.45 -9.90
CA VAL A 114 4.53 19.88 -9.00
C VAL A 114 5.06 19.86 -7.57
N SER A 115 4.22 20.27 -6.61
CA SER A 115 4.51 20.11 -5.18
C SER A 115 4.21 18.67 -4.76
N LEU A 116 5.24 17.97 -4.27
CA LEU A 116 5.11 16.63 -3.70
C LEU A 116 4.36 16.70 -2.38
N ALA A 117 4.60 17.72 -1.55
CA ALA A 117 3.89 17.89 -0.29
C ALA A 117 2.38 18.05 -0.50
N GLU A 118 1.95 18.92 -1.42
CA GLU A 118 0.53 19.10 -1.76
C GLU A 118 -0.08 17.82 -2.34
N THR A 119 0.65 17.16 -3.25
CA THR A 119 0.21 15.90 -3.86
C THR A 119 0.02 14.81 -2.81
N MET A 120 0.96 14.62 -1.89
CA MET A 120 0.85 13.61 -0.83
C MET A 120 -0.33 13.91 0.10
N ARG A 121 -0.60 15.18 0.44
CA ARG A 121 -1.80 15.58 1.19
C ARG A 121 -3.08 15.28 0.41
N ASN A 122 -3.09 15.55 -0.89
CA ASN A 122 -4.20 15.21 -1.77
C ASN A 122 -4.45 13.69 -1.79
N ASN A 123 -3.38 12.90 -1.95
CA ASN A 123 -3.46 11.43 -1.95
C ASN A 123 -3.95 10.88 -0.61
N TRP A 124 -3.58 11.49 0.52
CA TRP A 124 -4.11 11.14 1.84
C TRP A 124 -5.61 11.44 1.94
N SER A 125 -6.01 12.69 1.67
CA SER A 125 -7.39 13.16 1.82
C SER A 125 -8.40 12.49 0.88
N THR A 126 -7.95 12.09 -0.31
CA THR A 126 -8.77 11.35 -1.29
C THR A 126 -8.76 9.83 -1.07
N GLY A 127 -8.00 9.33 -0.11
CA GLY A 127 -7.84 7.89 0.16
C GLY A 127 -7.00 7.12 -0.87
N ARG A 128 -6.42 7.79 -1.86
CA ARG A 128 -5.50 7.19 -2.84
C ARG A 128 -4.32 6.50 -2.16
N LEU A 129 -3.82 7.07 -1.08
CA LEU A 129 -2.78 6.45 -0.25
C LEU A 129 -3.14 5.00 0.09
N TRP A 130 -4.35 4.78 0.60
CA TRP A 130 -4.82 3.46 1.01
C TRP A 130 -5.03 2.54 -0.18
N TYR A 131 -5.59 3.07 -1.27
CA TYR A 131 -5.85 2.29 -2.47
C TYR A 131 -4.55 1.75 -3.07
N PHE A 132 -3.55 2.61 -3.28
CA PHE A 132 -2.26 2.19 -3.83
C PHE A 132 -1.43 1.38 -2.87
N ARG A 133 -1.56 1.61 -1.56
CA ARG A 133 -0.93 0.77 -0.54
C ARG A 133 -1.47 -0.66 -0.57
N ALA A 134 -2.79 -0.81 -0.74
CA ALA A 134 -3.40 -2.12 -0.90
C ALA A 134 -2.91 -2.84 -2.16
N LEU A 135 -2.61 -2.11 -3.24
CA LEU A 135 -2.00 -2.69 -4.45
C LEU A 135 -0.53 -3.10 -4.27
N ASP A 136 0.23 -2.37 -3.44
CA ASP A 136 1.63 -2.71 -3.14
C ASP A 136 1.77 -3.93 -2.20
N SER A 137 0.71 -4.31 -1.48
CA SER A 137 0.73 -5.41 -0.51
C SER A 137 -0.42 -6.38 -0.74
N LEU A 138 -0.15 -7.47 -1.46
CA LEU A 138 -1.14 -8.52 -1.72
C LEU A 138 -1.69 -9.16 -0.44
N THR A 139 -0.85 -9.30 0.60
CA THR A 139 -1.25 -9.86 1.89
C THR A 139 -2.02 -8.84 2.74
N GLY A 140 -1.68 -7.55 2.65
CA GLY A 140 -2.34 -6.48 3.39
C GLY A 140 -3.60 -5.91 2.73
N LEU A 141 -3.84 -6.22 1.45
CA LEU A 141 -4.95 -5.66 0.66
C LEU A 141 -6.29 -5.80 1.36
N TYR A 142 -6.60 -6.99 1.89
CA TYR A 142 -7.89 -7.25 2.51
C TYR A 142 -8.10 -6.39 3.76
N GLY A 143 -7.10 -6.32 4.65
CA GLY A 143 -7.17 -5.49 5.86
C GLY A 143 -7.27 -4.01 5.54
N VAL A 144 -6.45 -3.51 4.60
CA VAL A 144 -6.52 -2.11 4.15
C VAL A 144 -7.87 -1.80 3.52
N PHE A 145 -8.42 -2.73 2.73
CA PHE A 145 -9.72 -2.55 2.12
C PHE A 145 -10.81 -2.39 3.18
N LEU A 146 -10.91 -3.32 4.14
CA LEU A 146 -11.93 -3.27 5.20
C LEU A 146 -11.80 -2.02 6.08
N ASN A 147 -10.57 -1.65 6.46
CA ASN A 147 -10.35 -0.60 7.45
C ASN A 147 -10.37 0.81 6.84
N HIS A 148 -10.01 0.96 5.57
CA HIS A 148 -9.78 2.28 4.98
C HIS A 148 -10.49 2.54 3.66
N ILE A 149 -10.80 1.52 2.86
CA ILE A 149 -11.44 1.71 1.54
C ILE A 149 -12.94 1.52 1.63
N GLU A 150 -13.41 0.40 2.16
CA GLU A 150 -14.83 0.08 2.31
C GLU A 150 -15.59 1.18 3.07
N PRO A 151 -15.08 1.74 4.19
CA PRO A 151 -15.78 2.80 4.92
C PRO A 151 -15.96 4.11 4.13
N MET A 152 -15.18 4.31 3.07
CA MET A 152 -15.35 5.48 2.17
C MET A 152 -16.60 5.35 1.30
N PHE A 153 -17.09 4.13 1.09
CA PHE A 153 -18.30 3.86 0.32
C PHE A 153 -19.48 3.70 1.29
N LYS A 154 -20.60 4.37 1.03
CA LYS A 154 -21.83 4.28 1.85
C LYS A 154 -22.58 2.93 1.70
N ALA A 155 -21.94 1.91 1.12
CA ALA A 155 -22.57 0.64 0.81
C ALA A 155 -22.67 -0.24 2.07
N LYS A 156 -23.81 -0.93 2.25
CA LYS A 156 -24.09 -1.71 3.48
C LYS A 156 -23.68 -3.19 3.39
N SER A 157 -23.33 -3.69 2.21
CA SER A 157 -22.85 -5.07 2.00
C SER A 157 -22.45 -5.26 0.54
N ILE A 158 -21.26 -5.82 0.31
CA ILE A 158 -20.73 -6.16 -1.00
C ILE A 158 -20.72 -7.68 -1.26
N LYS A 159 -21.33 -8.50 -0.38
CA LYS A 159 -21.22 -9.98 -0.40
C LYS A 159 -21.57 -10.66 -1.72
N THR A 160 -22.30 -9.97 -2.60
CA THR A 160 -22.68 -10.48 -3.92
C THR A 160 -21.70 -10.13 -5.03
N VAL A 161 -20.70 -9.27 -4.80
CA VAL A 161 -19.78 -8.86 -5.87
C VAL A 161 -18.72 -9.90 -6.20
N ALA A 162 -18.42 -10.82 -5.28
CA ALA A 162 -17.39 -11.85 -5.46
C ALA A 162 -17.61 -12.71 -6.72
N CYS A 163 -18.86 -12.94 -7.13
CA CYS A 163 -19.18 -13.71 -8.35
C CYS A 163 -18.79 -12.99 -9.65
N TYR A 164 -18.60 -11.67 -9.63
CA TYR A 164 -18.13 -10.90 -10.78
C TYR A 164 -16.60 -10.90 -10.93
N TRP A 165 -15.86 -11.49 -9.99
CA TRP A 165 -14.41 -11.60 -10.08
C TRP A 165 -13.95 -12.48 -11.24
N HIS A 166 -14.63 -13.62 -11.41
CA HIS A 166 -14.37 -14.63 -12.44
C HIS A 166 -15.58 -15.59 -12.55
N LEU A 167 -15.84 -16.12 -13.75
CA LEU A 167 -16.97 -17.05 -14.00
C LEU A 167 -16.90 -18.30 -13.10
N ASP A 168 -15.70 -18.85 -12.90
CA ASP A 168 -15.44 -20.03 -12.07
C ASP A 168 -14.88 -19.70 -10.67
N ALA A 169 -15.21 -18.54 -10.10
CA ALA A 169 -14.62 -18.07 -8.84
C ALA A 169 -14.71 -19.11 -7.70
N GLU A 170 -15.84 -19.80 -7.58
CA GLU A 170 -16.04 -20.83 -6.54
C GLU A 170 -15.08 -22.02 -6.71
N SER A 171 -14.94 -22.54 -7.93
CA SER A 171 -14.02 -23.65 -8.22
C SER A 171 -12.57 -23.25 -7.95
N ILE A 172 -12.19 -22.01 -8.29
CA ILE A 172 -10.84 -21.48 -8.03
C ILE A 172 -10.58 -21.41 -6.52
N LEU A 173 -11.55 -20.92 -5.74
CA LEU A 173 -11.43 -20.86 -4.28
C LEU A 173 -11.28 -22.24 -3.65
N GLN A 174 -12.08 -23.21 -4.09
CA GLN A 174 -11.99 -24.59 -3.61
C GLN A 174 -10.61 -25.19 -3.93
N GLN A 175 -10.12 -24.98 -5.15
CA GLN A 175 -8.80 -25.45 -5.57
C GLN A 175 -7.68 -24.80 -4.73
N LYS A 176 -7.72 -23.48 -4.53
CA LYS A 176 -6.71 -22.76 -3.74
C LYS A 176 -6.70 -23.19 -2.28
N ALA A 177 -7.88 -23.47 -1.70
CA ALA A 177 -7.96 -24.01 -0.35
C ALA A 177 -7.30 -25.39 -0.25
N GLU A 178 -7.45 -26.24 -1.27
CA GLU A 178 -6.81 -27.56 -1.32
C GLU A 178 -5.30 -27.47 -1.57
N ASP A 179 -4.87 -26.60 -2.49
CA ASP A 179 -3.45 -26.34 -2.74
C ASP A 179 -2.75 -25.88 -1.46
N ARG A 180 -3.38 -25.00 -0.66
CA ARG A 180 -2.86 -24.57 0.64
C ARG A 180 -2.72 -25.75 1.62
N ARG A 181 -3.74 -26.60 1.76
CA ARG A 181 -3.65 -27.78 2.65
C ARG A 181 -2.50 -28.70 2.25
N ARG A 182 -2.33 -28.92 0.94
CA ARG A 182 -1.23 -29.72 0.41
C ARG A 182 0.13 -29.08 0.68
N TYR A 183 0.24 -27.78 0.46
CA TYR A 183 1.45 -27.01 0.75
C TYR A 183 1.81 -27.10 2.24
N ASP A 184 0.85 -26.87 3.14
CA ASP A 184 1.06 -26.93 4.60
C ASP A 184 1.55 -28.32 5.04
N LEU A 185 0.99 -29.39 4.46
CA LEU A 185 1.45 -30.76 4.72
C LEU A 185 2.88 -31.01 4.23
N GLN A 186 3.19 -30.58 3.00
CA GLN A 186 4.55 -30.71 2.44
C GLN A 186 5.57 -29.93 3.26
N LEU A 187 5.20 -28.74 3.70
CA LEU A 187 6.03 -27.88 4.54
C LEU A 187 6.32 -28.57 5.89
N GLN A 188 5.30 -29.12 6.55
CA GLN A 188 5.47 -29.89 7.79
C GLN A 188 6.39 -31.10 7.61
N GLN A 189 6.23 -31.83 6.50
CA GLN A 189 7.07 -32.99 6.19
C GLN A 189 8.53 -32.60 5.98
N ALA A 190 8.80 -31.51 5.25
CA ALA A 190 10.15 -31.00 5.03
C ALA A 190 10.85 -30.68 6.35
N PHE A 191 10.19 -29.96 7.25
CA PHE A 191 10.78 -29.56 8.55
C PHE A 191 10.79 -30.66 9.60
N MET A 192 9.98 -31.72 9.46
CA MET A 192 10.09 -32.92 10.30
C MET A 192 11.16 -33.91 9.81
N GLY A 193 11.57 -33.82 8.54
CA GLY A 193 12.67 -34.61 7.97
C GLY A 193 14.08 -34.09 8.30
N GLU A 194 14.21 -32.87 8.84
CA GLU A 194 15.49 -32.20 9.15
C GLU A 194 15.92 -32.27 10.63
N ARG A 195 15.36 -33.20 11.43
CA ARG A 195 15.94 -33.51 12.74
C ARG A 195 17.16 -34.42 12.57
N VAL A 196 18.33 -33.81 12.37
CA VAL A 196 19.65 -34.42 12.60
C VAL A 196 19.92 -34.51 14.10
#